data_AF-A0A9E2AZC2-F1
#
_entry.id   AF-A0A9E2AZC2-F1
#
_cell.length_a   1.000
_cell.length_b   1.000
_cell.length_c   1.000
_cell.angle_alpha   90.00
_cell.angle_beta   90.00
_cell.angle_gamma   90.00
#
_symmetry.space_group_name_H-M   'P 1'
#
loop_
_entity.id
_entity.type
_entity.pdbx_description
1 polymer ?
#
loop_
_entity_poly.entity_id
_entity_poly.type
_entity_poly.pdbx_seq_one_letter_code
_entity_poly.pdbx_strand_id
1 'polypeptide(L)' 'ITDLRADKRIQYGYGKHNVIRMKDEIDQGNFAVGFSLVPLIIDEIKAIADAGLVMPPKSTYIEPKLRSGMAIYEF' A
#
# COMPACT_ATOMS: atom_id res chain seq x y z
N ILE A 1 2.83 12.50 15.62
CA ILE A 1 3.32 12.21 14.25
C ILE A 1 2.78 13.34 13.40
N THR A 2 3.64 14.18 12.81
CA THR A 2 3.20 15.40 12.11
C THR A 2 3.03 15.16 10.61
N ASP A 3 3.93 14.37 10.01
CA ASP A 3 3.81 13.87 8.64
C ASP A 3 4.19 12.39 8.59
N LEU A 4 3.22 11.53 8.26
CA LEU A 4 3.39 10.09 8.13
C LEU A 4 4.42 9.71 7.06
N ARG A 5 4.61 10.54 6.02
CA ARG A 5 5.49 10.25 4.88
C ARG A 5 6.96 10.55 5.18
N ALA A 6 7.24 11.43 6.13
CA ALA A 6 8.59 11.88 6.47
C ALA A 6 9.08 11.39 7.84
N ASP A 7 8.18 10.81 8.67
CA ASP A 7 8.54 10.29 9.98
C ASP A 7 9.40 9.01 9.86
N LYS A 8 10.67 9.10 10.26
CA LYS A 8 11.64 7.99 10.20
C LYS A 8 11.26 6.78 11.05
N ARG A 9 10.29 6.91 11.95
CA ARG A 9 9.82 5.82 12.81
C ARG A 9 8.80 4.91 12.11
N ILE A 10 8.38 5.25 10.89
CA ILE A 10 7.34 4.54 10.15
C ILE A 10 7.95 3.99 8.88
N GLN A 11 7.76 2.69 8.66
CA GLN A 11 8.18 2.01 7.43
C GLN A 11 7.01 1.30 6.79
N TYR A 12 6.93 1.40 5.45
CA TYR A 12 5.91 0.75 4.65
C TYR A 12 6.50 -0.44 3.93
N GLY A 13 6.01 -1.64 4.23
CA GLY A 13 6.34 -2.83 3.46
C GLY A 13 5.59 -2.86 2.12
N TYR A 14 6.12 -3.62 1.16
CA TYR A 14 5.50 -3.83 -0.15
C TYR A 14 5.88 -5.22 -0.69
N GLY A 15 5.05 -5.75 -1.59
CA GLY A 15 5.28 -7.05 -2.24
C GLY A 15 4.88 -8.27 -1.40
N LYS A 16 5.01 -9.44 -2.02
CA LYS A 16 4.50 -10.73 -1.52
C LYS A 16 5.08 -11.19 -0.17
N HIS A 17 6.32 -10.79 0.14
CA HIS A 17 7.03 -11.20 1.36
C HIS A 17 6.99 -10.14 2.48
N ASN A 18 6.11 -9.13 2.37
CA ASN A 18 6.00 -8.04 3.33
C ASN A 18 5.78 -8.56 4.76
N VAL A 19 4.82 -9.47 4.96
CA VAL A 19 4.44 -9.92 6.31
C VAL A 19 5.58 -10.63 7.03
N ILE A 20 6.35 -11.45 6.31
CA ILE A 20 7.51 -12.15 6.87
C ILE A 20 8.57 -11.15 7.30
N ARG A 21 8.93 -10.21 6.42
CA ARG A 21 9.89 -9.16 6.75
C ARG A 21 9.42 -8.29 7.93
N MET A 22 8.13 -7.93 7.96
CA MET A 22 7.55 -7.14 9.05
C MET A 22 7.69 -7.88 10.39
N LYS A 23 7.43 -9.19 10.40
CA LYS A 23 7.65 -10.03 11.59
C LYS A 23 9.11 -10.03 12.02
N ASP A 24 10.03 -10.29 11.09
CA ASP A 24 11.46 -10.37 11.41
C ASP A 24 12.01 -9.05 11.98
N GLU A 25 11.56 -7.90 11.47
CA GLU A 25 11.97 -6.57 11.94
C GLU A 25 11.41 -6.25 13.35
N ILE A 26 10.24 -6.80 13.70
CA ILE A 26 9.68 -6.70 15.05
C ILE A 26 10.44 -7.62 16.01
N ASP A 27 10.70 -8.87 15.59
CA ASP A 27 11.42 -9.86 16.39
C ASP A 27 12.86 -9.41 16.69
N GLN A 28 13.48 -8.64 15.78
CA GLN A 28 14.81 -8.02 15.97
C GLN A 28 14.78 -6.77 16.86
N GLY A 29 13.59 -6.25 17.22
CA GLY A 29 13.43 -5.06 18.04
C GLY A 29 13.57 -3.73 17.27
N ASN A 30 13.64 -3.74 15.94
CA ASN A 30 13.71 -2.52 15.12
C ASN A 30 12.38 -1.75 15.14
N PHE A 31 11.25 -2.47 15.28
CA PHE A 31 9.92 -1.90 15.43
C PHE A 31 9.16 -2.54 16.60
N ALA A 32 8.33 -1.76 17.27
CA ALA A 32 7.52 -2.26 18.40
C ALA A 32 6.26 -3.01 17.96
N VAL A 33 5.70 -2.66 16.79
CA VAL A 33 4.44 -3.21 16.27
C VAL A 33 4.37 -3.07 14.76
N GLY A 34 3.64 -3.98 14.12
CA GLY A 34 3.33 -3.94 12.69
C GLY A 34 1.84 -4.04 12.44
N PHE A 35 1.38 -3.39 11.37
CA PHE A 35 -0.02 -3.44 10.93
C PHE A 35 -0.08 -4.00 9.51
N SER A 36 -0.94 -4.98 9.28
CA SER A 36 -1.24 -5.51 7.95
C SER A 36 -2.73 -5.34 7.67
N LEU A 37 -3.05 -4.96 6.44
CA LEU A 37 -4.42 -4.87 5.94
C LEU A 37 -4.74 -6.11 5.12
N VAL A 38 -6.02 -6.48 5.07
CA VAL A 38 -6.51 -7.54 4.19
C VAL A 38 -6.40 -7.06 2.73
N PRO A 39 -5.92 -7.88 1.79
CA PRO A 39 -5.86 -7.50 0.39
C PRO A 39 -7.27 -7.30 -0.17
N LEU A 40 -7.42 -6.22 -0.95
CA LEU A 40 -8.67 -5.89 -1.63
C LEU A 40 -8.73 -6.62 -2.98
N ILE A 41 -9.94 -6.89 -3.45
CA ILE A 41 -10.19 -7.35 -4.81
C ILE A 41 -10.40 -6.16 -5.76
N ILE A 42 -10.24 -6.40 -7.06
CA ILE A 42 -10.35 -5.36 -8.09
C ILE A 42 -11.72 -4.68 -8.09
N ASP A 43 -12.79 -5.41 -7.81
CA ASP A 43 -14.15 -4.86 -7.82
C ASP A 43 -14.38 -3.85 -6.68
N GLU A 44 -13.75 -4.05 -5.52
CA GLU A 44 -13.78 -3.08 -4.42
C GLU A 44 -13.04 -1.79 -4.79
N ILE A 45 -11.90 -1.92 -5.47
CA ILE A 45 -11.13 -0.77 -5.95
C ILE A 45 -11.96 0.05 -6.96
N LYS A 46 -12.67 -0.61 -7.87
CA LYS A 46 -13.57 0.05 -8.83
C LYS A 46 -14.72 0.76 -8.12
N ALA A 47 -15.40 0.09 -7.18
CA ALA A 47 -16.50 0.67 -6.43
C ALA A 47 -16.12 1.95 -5.67
N ILE A 48 -14.91 2.00 -5.10
CA ILE A 48 -14.37 3.19 -4.42
C ILE A 48 -14.15 4.34 -5.42
N ALA A 49 -13.62 4.04 -6.61
CA ALA A 49 -13.43 5.03 -7.66
C ALA A 49 -14.76 5.54 -8.23
N ASP A 50 -15.73 4.66 -8.47
CA ASP A 50 -17.07 4.99 -8.96
C ASP A 50 -17.83 5.88 -7.96
N ALA A 51 -17.56 5.71 -6.66
CA ALA A 51 -18.08 6.56 -5.59
C ALA A 51 -17.36 7.92 -5.46
N GLY A 52 -16.35 8.20 -6.29
CA GLY A 52 -15.55 9.43 -6.21
C GLY A 52 -14.67 9.50 -4.96
N LEU A 53 -14.42 8.36 -4.30
CA LEU A 53 -13.62 8.27 -3.09
C LEU A 53 -12.16 7.94 -3.41
N VAL A 54 -11.28 8.13 -2.42
CA VAL A 54 -9.85 7.86 -2.54
C VAL A 54 -9.40 6.83 -1.52
N MET A 55 -8.54 5.90 -1.98
CA MET A 55 -7.87 4.97 -1.08
C MET A 55 -6.93 5.71 -0.12
N PRO A 56 -6.83 5.30 1.14
CA PRO A 56 -5.79 5.80 2.03
C PRO A 56 -4.39 5.63 1.42
N PRO A 57 -3.47 6.56 1.68
CA PRO A 57 -2.12 6.46 1.15
C PRO A 57 -1.45 5.18 1.66
N LYS A 58 -0.81 4.43 0.74
CA LYS A 58 -0.04 3.21 1.02
C LYS A 58 -0.87 2.01 1.54
N SER A 59 -2.19 2.01 1.40
CA SER A 59 -3.04 0.87 1.77
C SER A 59 -3.14 -0.23 0.70
N THR A 60 -2.68 0.03 -0.53
CA THR A 60 -2.85 -0.88 -1.68
C THR A 60 -1.56 -1.05 -2.46
N TYR A 61 -1.24 -2.30 -2.83
CA TYR A 61 -0.10 -2.65 -3.68
C TYR A 61 -0.59 -3.46 -4.88
N ILE A 62 -0.38 -2.95 -6.09
CA ILE A 62 -0.79 -3.60 -7.36
C ILE A 62 0.42 -4.32 -7.97
N GLU A 63 0.22 -5.58 -8.38
CA GLU A 63 1.19 -6.42 -9.08
C GLU A 63 0.52 -7.19 -10.24
N PRO A 64 1.07 -7.15 -11.47
CA PRO A 64 2.18 -6.31 -11.91
C PRO A 64 1.83 -4.82 -11.76
N LYS A 65 2.85 -3.96 -11.64
CA LYS A 65 2.61 -2.52 -11.62
C LYS A 65 1.78 -2.14 -12.85
N LEU A 66 0.80 -1.27 -12.65
CA LEU A 66 0.03 -0.71 -13.75
C LEU A 66 1.03 -0.17 -14.77
N ARG A 67 0.92 -0.62 -16.02
CA ARG A 67 1.76 -0.11 -17.09
C ARG A 67 1.46 1.38 -17.22
N SER A 68 2.39 2.21 -16.75
CA SER A 68 2.36 3.65 -16.98
C SER A 68 2.79 3.90 -18.43
N GLY A 69 1.88 3.62 -19.37
CA GLY A 69 1.93 4.15 -20.73
C GLY A 69 1.06 5.40 -20.78
N MET A 70 1.46 6.39 -21.58
CA MET A 70 0.58 7.51 -21.91
C MET A 70 -0.59 6.96 -22.73
N ALA A 71 -1.76 6.79 -22.10
CA ALA A 71 -2.98 6.46 -22.82
C ALA A 71 -3.51 7.76 -23.45
N ILE A 72 -3.13 8.03 -24.70
CA ILE A 72 -3.82 9.03 -25.51
C ILE A 72 -5.14 8.38 -25.91
N TYR A 73 -6.24 8.87 -25.34
CA TYR A 73 -7.57 8.54 -25.80
C TYR A 73 -7.85 9.43 -27.02
N GLU A 74 -7.66 8.88 -28.22
CA GLU A 74 -8.13 9.52 -29.45
C GLU A 74 -9.66 9.38 -29.49
N PHE A 75 -10.34 10.51 -29.52
CA PHE A 75 -11.79 10.58 -29.71
C PHE A 75 -12.18 10.11 -31.12
#